data_AF-A0A3N8QFN1-F1
#
_entry.id   AF-A0A3N8QFN1-F1
#
_cell.length_a   1.000
_cell.length_b   1.000
_cell.length_c   1.000
_cell.angle_alpha   90.00
_cell.angle_beta   90.00
_cell.angle_gamma   90.00
#
_symmetry.space_group_name_H-M   'P 1'
#
loop_
_entity.id
_entity.type
_entity.pdbx_description
1 polymer ?
#
loop_
_entity_poly.entity_id
_entity_poly.type
_entity_poly.pdbx_seq_one_letter_code
_entity_poly.pdbx_strand_id
1 'polypeptide(L)'
;MKRLAIAILGLAWGLLVTWASLYAFSHIHWPATPSRSTGCNDMEHCAPHTVFIVGLLALTLWPSFVFATLNAFAYRRWASRTWVVAFLAATLFVVLFHLASYAAPALGFLR
;
A
#
# COMPACT_ATOMS: atom_id res chain seq x y z
N MET A 1 -18.64 15.23 15.16
CA MET A 1 -17.69 15.76 14.16
C MET A 1 -16.23 15.35 14.38
N LYS A 2 -15.68 15.36 15.61
CA LYS A 2 -14.26 15.01 15.88
C LYS A 2 -13.82 13.62 15.36
N ARG A 3 -14.73 12.63 15.37
CA ARG A 3 -14.46 11.25 14.88
C ARG A 3 -14.23 11.18 13.37
N LEU A 4 -14.97 11.96 12.59
CA LEU A 4 -14.81 12.01 11.14
C LEU A 4 -13.48 12.67 10.77
N ALA A 5 -13.10 13.75 11.46
CA ALA A 5 -11.81 14.40 11.25
C ALA A 5 -10.63 13.44 11.51
N ILE A 6 -10.70 12.64 12.58
CA ILE A 6 -9.66 11.66 12.91
C ILE A 6 -9.61 10.50 11.89
N ALA A 7 -10.76 10.03 11.41
CA ALA A 7 -10.83 9.01 10.37
C ALA A 7 -10.29 9.53 9.02
N ILE A 8 -10.65 10.76 8.65
CA ILE A 8 -10.15 11.45 7.45
C ILE A 8 -8.64 11.65 7.53
N LEU A 9 -8.11 12.00 8.72
CA LEU A 9 -6.66 12.11 8.94
C LEU A 9 -5.95 10.77 8.73
N GLY A 10 -6.53 9.66 9.23
CA GLY A 10 -6.03 8.32 8.98
C GLY A 10 -6.04 7.92 7.51
N LEU A 11 -7.09 8.32 6.79
CA LEU A 11 -7.24 8.09 5.35
C LEU A 11 -6.20 8.88 4.55
N ALA A 12 -6.04 10.18 4.85
CA ALA A 12 -5.03 11.03 4.23
C ALA A 12 -3.60 10.53 4.52
N TRP A 13 -3.34 10.04 5.74
CA TRP A 13 -2.06 9.45 6.09
C TRP A 13 -1.79 8.15 5.32
N GLY A 14 -2.77 7.25 5.23
CA GLY A 14 -2.65 6.02 4.44
C GLY A 14 -2.33 6.28 2.97
N LEU A 15 -3.00 7.27 2.36
CA LEU A 15 -2.71 7.74 1.01
C LEU A 15 -1.30 8.33 0.88
N LEU A 16 -0.88 9.18 1.81
CA LEU A 16 0.46 9.77 1.82
C LEU A 16 1.57 8.73 1.93
N VAL A 17 1.44 7.76 2.84
CA VAL A 17 2.41 6.68 3.01
C VAL A 17 2.50 5.82 1.76
N THR A 18 1.35 5.51 1.15
CA THR A 18 1.28 4.76 -0.11
C THR A 18 1.98 5.51 -1.23
N TRP A 19 1.65 6.80 -1.42
CA TRP A 19 2.27 7.64 -2.43
C TRP A 19 3.78 7.77 -2.23
N ALA A 20 4.22 8.05 -1.00
CA ALA A 20 5.65 8.18 -0.69
C ALA A 20 6.41 6.88 -0.91
N SER A 21 5.81 5.73 -0.58
CA SER A 21 6.41 4.41 -0.82
C SER A 21 6.55 4.13 -2.31
N LEU A 22 5.47 4.32 -3.08
CA LEU A 22 5.48 4.14 -4.54
C LEU A 22 6.50 5.07 -5.21
N TYR A 23 6.55 6.33 -4.78
CA TYR A 23 7.47 7.33 -5.31
C TYR A 23 8.93 6.97 -4.99
N ALA A 24 9.23 6.62 -3.75
CA ALA A 24 10.60 6.26 -3.35
C ALA A 24 11.06 5.00 -4.09
N PHE A 25 10.22 3.96 -4.13
CA PHE A 25 10.59 2.72 -4.79
C PHE A 25 10.63 2.82 -6.31
N SER A 26 9.82 3.68 -6.95
CA SER A 26 9.95 3.90 -8.40
C SER A 26 11.24 4.60 -8.80
N HIS A 27 11.84 5.39 -7.92
CA HIS A 27 13.11 6.09 -8.17
C HIS A 27 14.35 5.25 -7.79
N ILE A 28 14.15 4.12 -7.11
CA ILE A 28 15.23 3.16 -6.87
C ILE A 28 15.48 2.37 -8.16
N HIS A 29 16.74 2.30 -8.57
CA HIS A 29 17.13 1.51 -9.73
C HIS A 29 17.12 0.02 -9.35
N TRP A 30 15.98 -0.63 -9.56
CA TRP A 30 15.85 -2.07 -9.36
C TRP A 30 16.65 -2.83 -10.43
N PRO A 31 17.31 -3.95 -10.08
CA PRO A 31 17.98 -4.78 -11.06
C PRO A 31 16.93 -5.26 -12.08
N ALA A 32 17.21 -5.00 -13.37
CA ALA A 32 16.29 -5.30 -14.45
C ALA A 32 15.94 -6.80 -14.43
N THR A 33 14.66 -7.11 -14.21
CA THR A 33 14.15 -8.45 -14.43
C THR A 33 14.24 -8.75 -15.93
N PRO A 34 14.78 -9.90 -16.36
CA PRO A 34 14.73 -10.28 -17.76
C PRO A 34 13.26 -10.36 -18.17
N SER A 35 12.84 -9.42 -19.01
CA SER A 35 11.51 -9.37 -19.60
C SER A 35 11.35 -10.60 -20.47
N ARG A 36 10.77 -11.67 -19.90
CA ARG A 36 10.30 -12.78 -20.71
C ARG A 36 9.14 -12.25 -21.54
N SER A 37 9.38 -12.13 -22.84
CA SER A 37 8.36 -11.98 -23.87
C SER A 37 7.42 -13.20 -23.82
N THR A 38 6.53 -13.22 -22.83
CA THR A 38 5.25 -13.89 -22.92
C THR A 38 4.39 -12.91 -23.70
N GLY A 39 3.96 -13.28 -24.90
CA GLY A 39 3.42 -12.39 -25.96
C GLY A 39 2.09 -11.67 -25.68
N CYS A 40 1.90 -11.18 -24.46
CA CYS A 40 0.77 -10.39 -23.99
C CYS A 40 1.28 -9.45 -22.87
N ASN A 41 2.26 -8.60 -23.20
CA ASN A 41 2.85 -7.64 -22.25
C ASN A 41 1.98 -6.37 -22.10
N ASP A 42 1.00 -6.19 -22.99
CA ASP A 42 0.07 -5.07 -22.97
C ASP A 42 -1.14 -5.46 -22.09
N MET A 43 -1.08 -5.09 -20.81
CA MET A 43 -2.17 -5.32 -19.85
C MET A 43 -3.52 -4.73 -20.31
N GLU A 44 -3.49 -3.75 -21.22
CA GLU A 44 -4.67 -3.15 -21.84
C GLU A 44 -5.47 -4.11 -22.72
N HIS A 45 -4.84 -5.17 -23.26
CA HIS A 45 -5.50 -6.13 -24.15
C HIS A 45 -5.67 -7.54 -23.53
N CYS A 46 -4.89 -7.91 -22.52
CA CYS A 46 -4.74 -9.32 -22.12
C CYS A 46 -5.35 -9.70 -20.76
N ALA A 47 -5.78 -8.72 -19.96
CA ALA A 47 -6.52 -8.95 -18.72
C ALA A 47 -7.82 -8.13 -18.74
N PRO A 48 -8.91 -8.62 -18.12
CA PRO A 48 -10.13 -7.81 -18.02
C PRO A 48 -9.76 -6.51 -17.29
N HIS A 49 -9.98 -5.36 -17.94
CA HIS A 49 -9.69 -4.03 -17.45
C HIS A 49 -10.16 -3.81 -15.99
N THR A 50 -11.24 -4.49 -15.62
CA THR A 50 -11.81 -4.55 -14.27
C THR A 50 -10.85 -5.12 -13.23
N VAL A 51 -10.09 -6.19 -13.53
CA VAL A 51 -9.13 -6.81 -12.60
C VAL A 51 -7.96 -5.86 -12.33
N PHE A 52 -7.48 -5.16 -13.35
CA PHE A 52 -6.44 -4.16 -13.20
C PHE A 52 -6.90 -2.98 -12.33
N ILE A 53 -8.09 -2.43 -12.61
CA ILE A 53 -8.67 -1.32 -11.84
C ILE A 53 -8.93 -1.72 -10.39
N VAL A 54 -9.50 -2.91 -10.16
CA VAL A 54 -9.77 -3.43 -8.81
C VAL A 54 -8.48 -3.71 -8.06
N GLY A 55 -7.45 -4.26 -8.72
CA GLY A 55 -6.13 -4.47 -8.12
C GLY A 55 -5.47 -3.16 -7.71
N LEU A 56 -5.53 -2.13 -8.56
CA LEU A 56 -5.01 -0.80 -8.28
C LEU A 56 -5.74 -0.16 -7.09
N LEU A 57 -7.07 -0.21 -7.09
CA LEU A 57 -7.91 0.30 -6.00
C LEU A 57 -7.64 -0.46 -4.69
N ALA A 58 -7.53 -1.78 -4.74
CA ALA A 58 -7.22 -2.58 -3.56
C ALA A 58 -5.86 -2.19 -2.98
N LEU A 59 -4.82 -2.12 -3.82
CA LEU A 59 -3.45 -1.75 -3.40
C LEU A 59 -3.37 -0.34 -2.80
N THR A 60 -4.15 0.61 -3.32
CA THR A 60 -4.12 2.01 -2.87
C THR A 60 -5.06 2.31 -1.71
N LEU A 61 -6.21 1.64 -1.63
CA LEU A 61 -7.22 1.92 -0.61
C LEU A 61 -7.04 1.07 0.65
N TRP A 62 -6.48 -0.14 0.56
CA TRP A 62 -6.34 -0.99 1.75
C TRP A 62 -5.55 -0.33 2.90
N PRO A 63 -4.45 0.43 2.68
CA PRO A 63 -3.71 1.07 3.77
C PRO A 63 -4.59 2.14 4.44
N SER A 64 -5.33 2.89 3.61
CA SER A 64 -6.26 3.92 4.05
C SER A 64 -7.39 3.35 4.91
N PHE A 65 -7.96 2.20 4.52
CA PHE A 65 -8.94 1.48 5.32
C PHE A 65 -8.37 0.99 6.65
N VAL A 66 -7.13 0.47 6.65
CA VAL A 66 -6.45 0.02 7.87
C VAL A 66 -6.25 1.18 8.84
N PHE A 67 -5.69 2.31 8.39
CA PHE A 67 -5.48 3.48 9.24
C PHE A 67 -6.78 4.15 9.70
N ALA A 68 -7.81 4.20 8.86
CA ALA A 68 -9.12 4.70 9.25
C ALA A 68 -9.75 3.82 10.34
N THR A 69 -9.67 2.49 10.19
CA THR A 69 -10.19 1.54 11.18
C THR A 69 -9.40 1.63 12.49
N LEU A 70 -8.06 1.67 12.42
CA LEU A 70 -7.19 1.86 13.58
C LEU A 70 -7.57 3.13 14.35
N ASN A 71 -7.75 4.24 13.65
CA ASN A 71 -8.12 5.51 14.27
C ASN A 71 -9.56 5.54 14.81
N ALA A 72 -10.50 4.82 14.18
CA ALA A 72 -11.87 4.71 14.66
C ALA A 72 -11.98 3.88 15.96
N PHE A 73 -11.24 2.78 16.07
CA PHE A 73 -11.30 1.87 17.22
C PHE A 73 -10.38 2.27 18.37
N ALA A 74 -9.14 2.68 18.06
CA ALA A 74 -8.13 2.89 19.08
C ALA A 74 -8.31 4.21 19.85
N TYR A 75 -8.91 5.24 19.24
CA TYR A 75 -9.09 6.56 19.88
C TYR A 75 -9.84 6.51 21.23
N ARG A 76 -10.70 5.51 21.47
CA ARG A 76 -11.48 5.42 22.72
C ARG A 76 -11.10 4.27 23.64
N ARG A 77 -10.44 3.23 23.13
CA ARG A 77 -10.21 1.99 23.88
C ARG A 77 -8.76 1.79 24.33
N TRP A 78 -7.80 2.44 23.68
CA TRP A 78 -6.39 2.11 23.85
C TRP A 78 -5.63 3.22 24.57
N ALA A 79 -4.63 2.84 25.36
CA ALA A 79 -3.66 3.79 25.90
C ALA A 79 -2.89 4.45 24.75
N SER A 80 -2.55 5.73 24.90
CA SER A 80 -1.85 6.51 23.87
C SER A 80 -0.58 5.81 23.36
N ARG A 81 0.19 5.16 24.24
CA ARG A 81 1.37 4.37 23.86
C ARG A 81 1.03 3.21 22.92
N THR A 82 0.00 2.43 23.21
CA THR A 82 -0.42 1.30 22.38
C THR A 82 -0.91 1.77 21.02
N TRP A 83 -1.61 2.90 20.97
CA TRP A 83 -2.04 3.51 19.70
C TRP A 83 -0.84 3.92 18.85
N VAL A 84 0.15 4.63 19.43
CA VAL A 84 1.36 5.04 18.70
C VAL A 84 2.13 3.83 18.17
N VAL A 85 2.32 2.79 19.00
CA VAL A 85 3.04 1.57 18.56
C VAL A 85 2.31 0.89 17.41
N ALA A 86 1.00 0.72 17.49
CA ALA A 86 0.24 0.09 16.41
C ALA A 86 0.20 0.94 15.13
N PHE A 87 0.16 2.26 15.27
CA PHE A 87 0.24 3.18 14.13
C PHE A 87 1.59 3.11 13.43
N LEU A 88 2.69 3.07 14.19
CA LEU A 88 4.04 2.88 13.64
C LEU A 88 4.21 1.50 13.00
N ALA A 89 3.74 0.44 13.66
CA ALA A 89 3.79 -0.92 13.13
C ALA A 89 2.99 -1.05 11.82
N ALA A 90 1.78 -0.47 11.75
CA ALA A 90 0.98 -0.44 10.53
C ALA A 90 1.69 0.34 9.41
N THR A 91 2.32 1.47 9.74
CA THR A 91 3.10 2.26 8.76
C THR A 91 4.26 1.45 8.21
N LEU A 92 5.04 0.82 9.09
CA LEU A 92 6.17 -0.02 8.69
C LEU A 92 5.70 -1.20 7.83
N PHE A 93 4.59 -1.85 8.20
CA PHE A 93 4.02 -2.95 7.43
C PHE A 93 3.60 -2.51 6.02
N VAL A 94 2.94 -1.36 5.88
CA VAL A 94 2.56 -0.82 4.56
C VAL A 94 3.79 -0.53 3.70
N VAL A 95 4.83 0.07 4.27
CA VAL A 95 6.09 0.35 3.54
C VAL A 95 6.75 -0.95 3.10
N LEU A 96 6.87 -1.95 3.98
CA LEU A 96 7.44 -3.26 3.66
C LEU A 96 6.63 -4.01 2.62
N PHE A 97 5.30 -3.94 2.68
CA PHE A 97 4.42 -4.54 1.70
C PHE A 97 4.66 -3.95 0.30
N HIS A 98 4.75 -2.62 0.19
CA HIS A 98 5.08 -1.96 -1.08
C HIS A 98 6.49 -2.29 -1.53
N LEU A 99 7.47 -2.30 -0.62
CA LEU A 99 8.85 -2.68 -0.93
C LEU A 99 8.91 -4.10 -1.51
N ALA A 100 8.20 -5.05 -0.90
CA ALA A 100 8.13 -6.44 -1.35
C ALA A 100 7.51 -6.54 -2.76
N SER A 101 6.49 -5.73 -3.08
CA SER A 101 5.91 -5.70 -4.43
C SER A 101 6.91 -5.28 -5.52
N TYR A 102 7.91 -4.45 -5.20
CA TYR A 102 8.98 -4.08 -6.13
C TYR A 102 10.19 -5.04 -6.07
N ALA A 103 10.53 -5.54 -4.88
CA ALA A 103 11.70 -6.40 -4.66
C ALA A 103 11.47 -7.86 -5.06
N ALA A 104 10.26 -8.40 -4.86
CA ALA A 104 9.97 -9.81 -5.14
C ALA A 104 10.09 -10.18 -6.62
N PRO A 105 9.62 -9.35 -7.58
CA PRO A 105 9.93 -9.55 -8.99
C PRO A 105 11.44 -9.44 -9.27
N ALA A 106 12.09 -8.40 -8.73
CA ALA A 106 13.52 -8.13 -8.92
C ALA A 106 14.45 -9.26 -8.42
N LEU A 107 14.03 -9.95 -7.36
CA LEU A 107 14.76 -11.08 -6.76
C LEU A 107 14.32 -12.45 -7.30
N GLY A 108 13.35 -12.49 -8.22
CA GLY A 108 12.86 -13.73 -8.84
C GLY A 108 12.00 -14.62 -7.94
N PHE A 109 11.41 -14.07 -6.87
CA PHE A 109 10.51 -14.80 -5.96
C PHE A 109 9.10 -14.98 -6.52
N LEU A 110 8.68 -14.08 -7.41
CA LEU A 110 7.45 -14.20 -8.21
C LEU A 110 7.87 -14.65 -9.62
N ARG A 111 8.14 -15.96 -9.77
CA ARG A 111 8.54 -16.60 -11.03
C ARG A 111 7.41 -17.45 -11.58
#